data_AF-A0A349MBZ7-F1
#
_entry.id   AF-A0A349MBZ7-F1
#
_cell.length_a   1.000
_cell.length_b   1.000
_cell.length_c   1.000
_cell.angle_alpha   90.00
_cell.angle_beta   90.00
_cell.angle_gamma   90.00
#
_symmetry.space_group_name_H-M   'P 1'
#
loop_
_entity.id
_entity.type
_entity.pdbx_description
1 polymer ?
#
loop_
_entity_poly.entity_id
_entity_poly.type
_entity_poly.pdbx_seq_one_letter_code
_entity_poly.pdbx_strand_id
1 'polypeptide(L)'
;MNSFPPVTKDLQRQWRSRLFFHLDGLAMSGVIPVLDESGVLEEVIQSGGDVDELASLFGANPGYLNVGLRMLCSQGILDAHYGEDKVTYIPLKNPDVTGWTRNRHLYHKGRAWLEQSVGMWNCPQQPLSKEAMSVMRSLLGEVVSAEGIGDRTTNQMLSLDQRLRVHLEGALMAPWMVMLGTAFGTEAMKSWDDVSQATTQLHPQLQEAWREVMDALGWTDSALGGFFLQRAAAYGVTTSYTQTFLWTNELLFGDGSWLWRNGPGKAEIHVDRTLNVWGSGGAHQAYFSHLDQVVKDVFNAPLDEQPLGICDMGCGNGALLLHMLKVIESDTLRGSHLDEWPLMLVGADFNQEALVATADHFRQKGVKGHFIWGDIGDPDQLALDLYERHGVRLGDLMNVRSFLDHNRIYNPPIIDRPEEPVSSGAFSFRGERLKLRNVEQSLKEHLMKWSPYAAQHGLLMI
;
A
#
# COMPACT_ATOMS: atom_id res chain seq x y z
N MET A 1 -29.14 -9.30 14.69
CA MET A 1 -28.04 -8.50 14.10
C MET A 1 -27.88 -7.24 14.90
N ASN A 2 -26.93 -7.25 15.83
CA ASN A 2 -26.52 -6.05 16.55
C ASN A 2 -25.61 -5.19 15.64
N SER A 3 -26.21 -4.49 14.67
CA SER A 3 -25.49 -3.69 13.68
C SER A 3 -24.69 -2.56 14.34
N PHE A 4 -23.60 -2.13 13.72
CA PHE A 4 -22.86 -0.98 14.23
C PHE A 4 -23.74 0.28 14.32
N PRO A 5 -23.59 1.10 15.38
CA PRO A 5 -24.36 2.33 15.52
C PRO A 5 -24.16 3.27 14.31
N PRO A 6 -25.23 3.91 13.79
CA PRO A 6 -25.13 4.83 12.67
C PRO A 6 -24.41 6.12 13.06
N VAL A 7 -23.73 6.74 12.09
CA VAL A 7 -22.84 7.89 12.34
C VAL A 7 -22.98 8.95 11.24
N THR A 8 -22.84 10.23 11.60
CA THR A 8 -22.89 11.35 10.65
C THR A 8 -21.70 11.34 9.68
N LYS A 9 -21.87 11.93 8.49
CA LYS A 9 -20.81 12.01 7.47
C LYS A 9 -19.57 12.77 7.95
N ASP A 10 -19.77 13.82 8.76
CA ASP A 10 -18.67 14.64 9.29
C ASP A 10 -17.81 13.84 10.28
N LEU A 11 -18.45 13.09 11.18
CA LEU A 11 -17.73 12.28 12.15
C LEU A 11 -16.99 11.12 11.45
N GLN A 12 -17.61 10.50 10.43
CA GLN A 12 -16.92 9.53 9.57
C GLN A 12 -15.70 10.15 8.85
N ARG A 13 -15.74 11.42 8.45
CA ARG A 13 -14.59 12.10 7.84
C ARG A 13 -13.45 12.27 8.83
N GLN A 14 -13.74 12.66 10.07
CA GLN A 14 -12.75 12.79 11.13
C GLN A 14 -12.11 11.44 11.46
N TRP A 15 -12.91 10.38 11.60
CA TRP A 15 -12.40 9.04 11.87
C TRP A 15 -11.64 8.43 10.69
N ARG A 16 -11.97 8.78 9.44
CA ARG A 16 -11.11 8.46 8.28
C ARG A 16 -9.73 9.13 8.39
N SER A 17 -9.67 10.38 8.84
CA SER A 17 -8.38 11.05 9.08
C SER A 17 -7.56 10.32 10.15
N ARG A 18 -8.20 9.90 11.26
CA ARG A 18 -7.56 9.09 12.31
C ARG A 18 -7.06 7.75 11.77
N LEU A 19 -7.82 7.09 10.89
CA LEU A 19 -7.40 5.86 10.20
C LEU A 19 -6.08 6.08 9.44
N PHE A 20 -5.94 7.17 8.68
CA PHE A 20 -4.68 7.44 7.96
C PHE A 20 -3.50 7.62 8.92
N PHE A 21 -3.69 8.33 10.04
CA PHE A 21 -2.66 8.41 11.08
C PHE A 21 -2.37 7.04 11.73
N HIS A 22 -3.34 6.13 11.81
CA HIS A 22 -3.04 4.78 12.26
C HIS A 22 -2.04 4.09 11.32
N LEU A 23 -2.26 4.22 10.00
CA LEU A 23 -1.38 3.63 8.98
C LEU A 23 0.03 4.28 9.02
N ASP A 24 0.10 5.61 9.15
CA ASP A 24 1.35 6.33 9.37
C ASP A 24 2.09 5.79 10.60
N GLY A 25 1.34 5.46 11.66
CA GLY A 25 1.87 4.95 12.91
C GLY A 25 2.63 3.64 12.81
N LEU A 26 2.28 2.74 11.87
CA LEU A 26 3.07 1.53 11.62
C LEU A 26 4.45 1.89 11.07
N ALA A 27 4.50 2.75 10.06
CA ALA A 27 5.75 3.16 9.44
C ALA A 27 6.62 3.97 10.41
N MET A 28 6.01 4.94 11.13
CA MET A 28 6.71 5.75 12.13
C MET A 28 7.25 4.90 13.28
N SER A 29 6.49 3.93 13.78
CA SER A 29 6.95 3.03 14.84
C SER A 29 8.10 2.14 14.40
N GLY A 30 8.16 1.73 13.13
CA GLY A 30 9.33 0.99 12.64
C GLY A 30 10.57 1.86 12.42
N VAL A 31 10.39 3.10 11.98
CA VAL A 31 11.49 3.96 11.50
C VAL A 31 12.08 4.88 12.58
N ILE A 32 11.24 5.56 13.36
CA ILE A 32 11.70 6.57 14.34
C ILE A 32 12.69 6.00 15.35
N PRO A 33 12.46 4.83 15.98
CA PRO A 33 13.39 4.28 16.95
C PRO A 33 14.81 4.08 16.41
N VAL A 34 14.92 3.66 15.15
CA VAL A 34 16.21 3.43 14.49
C VAL A 34 16.92 4.76 14.18
N LEU A 35 16.18 5.78 13.75
CA LEU A 35 16.73 7.12 13.54
C LEU A 35 17.14 7.79 14.87
N ASP A 36 16.41 7.52 15.96
CA ASP A 36 16.72 8.08 17.28
C ASP A 36 17.96 7.42 17.91
N GLU A 37 18.02 6.08 17.91
CA GLU A 37 19.15 5.30 18.44
C GLU A 37 20.47 5.58 17.71
N SER A 38 20.41 5.85 16.41
CA SER A 38 21.59 6.20 15.60
C SER A 38 22.07 7.65 15.78
N GLY A 39 21.28 8.51 16.42
CA GLY A 39 21.57 9.94 16.57
C GLY A 39 21.24 10.80 15.33
N VAL A 40 20.86 10.18 14.21
CA VAL A 40 20.45 10.89 12.99
C VAL A 40 19.28 11.83 13.25
N LEU A 41 18.28 11.36 14.02
CA LEU A 41 17.09 12.14 14.33
C LEU A 41 17.42 13.39 15.16
N GLU A 42 18.34 13.28 16.11
CA GLU A 42 18.76 14.42 16.92
C GLU A 42 19.50 15.46 16.05
N GLU A 43 20.43 15.02 15.20
CA GLU A 43 21.18 15.92 14.32
C GLU A 43 20.25 16.68 13.35
N VAL A 44 19.33 15.99 12.67
CA VAL A 44 18.44 16.63 11.70
C VAL A 44 17.43 17.57 12.38
N ILE A 45 17.02 17.30 13.62
CA ILE A 45 16.12 18.18 14.38
C ILE A 45 16.85 19.43 14.90
N GLN A 46 18.13 19.32 15.24
CA GLN A 46 18.91 20.46 15.74
C GLN A 46 19.43 21.35 14.62
N SER A 47 20.07 20.74 13.62
CA SER A 47 20.87 21.42 12.60
C SER A 47 20.22 21.39 11.21
N GLY A 48 19.37 20.39 10.95
CA GLY A 48 19.04 20.00 9.57
C GLY A 48 20.25 19.41 8.85
N GLY A 49 20.14 19.18 7.55
CA GLY A 49 21.28 18.71 6.76
C GLY A 49 20.90 18.22 5.37
N ASP A 50 21.90 18.20 4.48
CA ASP A 50 21.80 17.48 3.22
C ASP A 50 21.82 15.96 3.46
N VAL A 51 20.99 15.22 2.73
CA VAL A 51 20.84 13.77 2.91
C VAL A 51 22.16 13.02 2.71
N ASP A 52 22.96 13.37 1.70
CA ASP A 52 24.18 12.61 1.41
C ASP A 52 25.26 12.95 2.44
N GLU A 53 25.30 14.19 2.91
CA GLU A 53 26.19 14.62 4.00
C GLU A 53 25.83 13.91 5.32
N LEU A 54 24.54 13.84 5.66
CA LEU A 54 24.05 13.07 6.82
C LEU A 54 24.34 11.57 6.65
N ALA A 55 24.08 11.01 5.47
CA ALA A 55 24.37 9.60 5.20
C ALA A 55 25.86 9.29 5.37
N SER A 56 26.74 10.15 4.86
CA SER A 56 28.18 10.01 5.03
C SER A 56 28.61 10.14 6.50
N LEU A 57 27.99 11.03 7.27
CA LEU A 57 28.32 11.24 8.68
C LEU A 57 27.96 10.03 9.54
N PHE A 58 26.80 9.42 9.30
CA PHE A 58 26.27 8.32 10.09
C PHE A 58 26.52 6.93 9.49
N GLY A 59 27.18 6.85 8.33
CA GLY A 59 27.41 5.59 7.62
C GLY A 59 26.10 4.94 7.14
N ALA A 60 25.12 5.75 6.73
CA ALA A 60 23.81 5.30 6.29
C ALA A 60 23.72 5.13 4.76
N ASN A 61 22.78 4.33 4.31
CA ASN A 61 22.34 4.24 2.92
C ASN A 61 21.51 5.49 2.58
N PRO A 62 22.00 6.39 1.70
CA PRO A 62 21.39 7.71 1.49
C PRO A 62 19.97 7.64 0.91
N GLY A 63 19.67 6.62 0.11
CA GLY A 63 18.34 6.43 -0.46
C GLY A 63 17.29 6.13 0.60
N TYR A 64 17.55 5.19 1.50
CA TYR A 64 16.62 4.88 2.59
C TYR A 64 16.56 5.98 3.64
N LEU A 65 17.69 6.66 3.91
CA LEU A 65 17.71 7.83 4.78
C LEU A 65 16.80 8.94 4.22
N ASN A 66 16.87 9.20 2.91
CA ASN A 66 15.99 10.16 2.24
C ASN A 66 14.50 9.83 2.47
N VAL A 67 14.12 8.55 2.31
CA VAL A 67 12.73 8.10 2.53
C VAL A 67 12.32 8.31 3.99
N GLY A 68 13.17 7.91 4.95
CA GLY A 68 12.90 8.08 6.38
C GLY A 68 12.73 9.55 6.80
N LEU A 69 13.58 10.45 6.28
CA LEU A 69 13.47 11.88 6.57
C LEU A 69 12.26 12.53 5.85
N ARG A 70 11.93 12.09 4.63
CA ARG A 70 10.71 12.53 3.92
C ARG A 70 9.44 12.18 4.70
N MET A 71 9.41 11.05 5.41
CA MET A 71 8.27 10.71 6.27
C MET A 71 8.06 11.75 7.38
N LEU A 72 9.14 12.28 7.97
CA LEU A 72 9.06 13.36 8.96
C LEU A 72 8.50 14.65 8.36
N CYS A 73 8.78 14.95 7.08
CA CYS A 73 8.15 16.07 6.38
C CYS A 73 6.65 15.88 6.20
N SER A 74 6.21 14.68 5.82
CA SER A 74 4.77 14.37 5.71
C SER A 74 4.04 14.52 7.05
N GLN A 75 4.76 14.39 8.17
CA GLN A 75 4.24 14.64 9.50
C GLN A 75 4.35 16.10 9.96
N GLY A 76 4.96 17.00 9.18
CA GLY A 76 5.15 18.40 9.56
C GLY A 76 6.17 18.59 10.69
N ILE A 77 7.16 17.69 10.78
CA ILE A 77 8.29 17.79 11.73
C ILE A 77 9.48 18.47 11.06
N LEU A 78 9.75 18.12 9.80
CA LEU A 78 10.78 18.70 8.96
C LEU A 78 10.15 19.40 7.75
N ASP A 79 10.88 20.33 7.14
CA ASP A 79 10.66 20.80 5.78
C ASP A 79 11.82 20.32 4.88
N ALA A 80 11.62 20.37 3.57
CA ALA A 80 12.60 19.87 2.61
C ALA A 80 12.81 20.85 1.46
N HIS A 81 14.08 21.16 1.20
CA HIS A 81 14.51 21.97 0.08
C HIS A 81 15.21 21.08 -0.97
N TYR A 82 14.77 21.21 -2.22
CA TYR A 82 15.27 20.44 -3.36
C TYR A 82 16.20 21.32 -4.19
N GLY A 83 17.48 20.97 -4.22
CA GLY A 83 18.44 21.50 -5.18
C GLY A 83 18.59 20.58 -6.40
N GLU A 84 19.44 20.97 -7.35
CA GLU A 84 19.63 20.25 -8.62
C GLU A 84 20.00 18.76 -8.44
N ASP A 85 20.73 18.44 -7.37
CA ASP A 85 21.07 17.07 -6.96
C ASP A 85 21.19 16.91 -5.44
N LYS A 86 20.57 17.81 -4.69
CA LYS A 86 20.66 17.86 -3.23
C LYS A 86 19.27 17.86 -2.63
N VAL A 87 19.13 17.20 -1.49
CA VAL A 87 17.90 17.22 -0.70
C VAL A 87 18.31 17.61 0.70
N THR A 88 17.92 18.81 1.12
CA THR A 88 18.26 19.32 2.44
C THR A 88 17.00 19.36 3.30
N TYR A 89 17.04 18.66 4.43
CA TYR A 89 15.97 18.68 5.41
C TYR A 89 16.25 19.73 6.49
N ILE A 90 15.23 20.47 6.87
CA ILE A 90 15.33 21.58 7.83
C ILE A 90 14.26 21.38 8.92
N PRO A 91 14.61 21.50 10.21
CA PRO A 91 13.63 21.37 11.27
C PRO A 91 12.64 22.55 11.29
N LEU A 92 11.36 22.24 11.44
CA LEU A 92 10.34 23.27 11.63
C LEU A 92 10.42 23.79 13.07
N LYS A 93 10.75 25.07 13.22
CA LYS A 93 10.90 25.73 14.53
C LYS A 93 9.55 26.17 15.07
N ASN A 94 8.80 25.24 15.67
CA ASN A 94 7.57 25.55 16.40
C ASN A 94 7.46 24.75 17.72
N PRO A 95 6.62 25.18 18.68
CA PRO A 95 6.47 24.50 19.97
C PRO A 95 5.97 23.06 19.87
N ASP A 96 5.22 22.73 18.80
CA ASP A 96 4.64 21.41 18.59
C ASP A 96 5.72 20.37 18.28
N VAL A 97 6.69 20.71 17.43
CA VAL A 97 7.88 19.88 17.16
C VAL A 97 8.66 19.65 18.45
N THR A 98 8.85 20.68 19.28
CA THR A 98 9.56 20.52 20.56
C THR A 98 8.84 19.54 21.50
N GLY A 99 7.51 19.58 21.55
CA GLY A 99 6.70 18.62 22.31
C GLY A 99 6.88 17.20 21.80
N TRP A 100 6.71 17.01 20.49
CA TRP A 100 6.92 15.73 19.83
C TRP A 100 8.32 15.16 20.06
N THR A 101 9.36 15.99 19.92
CA THR A 101 10.77 15.62 20.12
C THR A 101 11.04 15.08 21.52
N ARG A 102 10.34 15.56 22.56
CA ARG A 102 10.47 15.02 23.93
C ARG A 102 9.80 13.65 24.08
N ASN A 103 8.71 13.41 23.36
CA ASN A 103 7.89 12.22 23.48
C ASN A 103 8.15 11.16 22.38
N ARG A 104 9.05 11.43 21.43
CA ARG A 104 9.41 10.51 20.33
C ARG A 104 9.89 9.13 20.81
N HIS A 105 10.48 9.06 22.00
CA HIS A 105 10.92 7.79 22.62
C HIS A 105 9.77 6.79 22.80
N LEU A 106 8.51 7.24 22.81
CA LEU A 106 7.35 6.35 22.89
C LEU A 106 7.18 5.47 21.64
N TYR A 107 7.72 5.86 20.48
CA TYR A 107 7.72 4.99 19.29
C TYR A 107 8.47 3.67 19.52
N HIS A 108 9.41 3.59 20.47
CA HIS A 108 10.05 2.34 20.84
C HIS A 108 9.05 1.31 21.37
N LYS A 109 7.99 1.76 22.08
CA LYS A 109 6.92 0.86 22.53
C LYS A 109 6.08 0.34 21.37
N GLY A 110 5.79 1.22 20.40
CA GLY A 110 5.15 0.85 19.14
C GLY A 110 5.97 -0.20 18.40
N ARG A 111 7.27 0.03 18.24
CA ARG A 111 8.20 -0.92 17.60
C ARG A 111 8.25 -2.26 18.30
N ALA A 112 8.42 -2.26 19.62
CA ALA A 112 8.47 -3.49 20.41
C ALA A 112 7.20 -4.32 20.20
N TRP A 113 6.03 -3.68 20.14
CA TRP A 113 4.78 -4.39 19.83
C TRP A 113 4.77 -4.95 18.40
N LEU A 114 5.22 -4.17 17.41
CA LEU A 114 5.33 -4.67 16.02
C LEU A 114 6.28 -5.87 15.92
N GLU A 115 7.39 -5.88 16.65
CA GLU A 115 8.32 -7.02 16.71
C GLU A 115 7.67 -8.29 17.29
N GLN A 116 6.76 -8.14 18.25
CA GLN A 116 6.05 -9.27 18.86
C GLN A 116 4.81 -9.71 18.06
N SER A 117 4.21 -8.81 17.28
CA SER A 117 2.92 -9.03 16.60
C SER A 117 3.05 -9.27 15.09
N VAL A 118 4.21 -9.02 14.49
CA VAL A 118 4.42 -9.27 13.05
C VAL A 118 4.08 -10.72 12.70
N GLY A 119 3.16 -10.90 11.74
CA GLY A 119 2.70 -12.21 11.29
C GLY A 119 1.69 -12.91 12.20
N MET A 120 1.27 -12.32 13.33
CA MET A 120 0.32 -12.99 14.25
C MET A 120 -1.00 -13.37 13.56
N TRP A 121 -1.43 -12.59 12.57
CA TRP A 121 -2.63 -12.83 11.75
C TRP A 121 -2.57 -14.12 10.92
N ASN A 122 -1.37 -14.66 10.66
CA ASN A 122 -1.18 -15.95 9.98
C ASN A 122 -1.31 -17.14 10.92
N CYS A 123 -1.39 -16.90 12.24
CA CYS A 123 -1.43 -17.92 13.27
C CYS A 123 -2.54 -17.62 14.30
N PRO A 124 -3.81 -17.46 13.90
CA PRO A 124 -4.90 -17.03 14.79
C PRO A 124 -5.18 -18.01 15.95
N GLN A 125 -4.70 -19.24 15.86
CA GLN A 125 -4.84 -20.28 16.89
C GLN A 125 -3.64 -20.35 17.85
N GLN A 126 -2.59 -19.54 17.67
CA GLN A 126 -1.44 -19.50 18.56
C GLN A 126 -1.62 -18.41 19.62
N PRO A 127 -1.36 -18.69 20.91
CA PRO A 127 -1.39 -17.68 21.96
C PRO A 127 -0.27 -16.64 21.79
N LEU A 128 -0.44 -15.47 22.39
CA LEU A 128 0.63 -14.51 22.57
C LEU A 128 1.64 -15.03 23.60
N SER A 129 2.92 -14.75 23.37
CA SER A 129 3.95 -14.98 24.38
C SER A 129 3.70 -14.08 25.60
N LYS A 130 4.26 -14.44 26.76
CA LYS A 130 4.19 -13.58 27.95
C LYS A 130 4.82 -12.20 27.70
N GLU A 131 5.89 -12.17 26.91
CA GLU A 131 6.56 -10.94 26.49
C GLU A 131 5.64 -10.09 25.63
N ALA A 132 5.02 -10.68 24.61
CA ALA A 132 4.07 -9.99 23.74
C ALA A 132 2.90 -9.37 24.53
N MET A 133 2.34 -10.10 25.50
CA MET A 133 1.30 -9.57 26.38
C MET A 133 1.80 -8.39 27.25
N SER A 134 3.02 -8.47 27.76
CA SER A 134 3.64 -7.39 28.55
C SER A 134 3.86 -6.13 27.72
N VAL A 135 4.44 -6.30 26.53
CA VAL A 135 4.68 -5.21 25.57
C VAL A 135 3.37 -4.57 25.11
N MET A 136 2.37 -5.38 24.75
CA MET A 136 1.04 -4.91 24.36
C MET A 136 0.40 -4.04 25.45
N ARG A 137 0.42 -4.49 26.70
CA ARG A 137 -0.13 -3.73 27.84
C ARG A 137 0.64 -2.44 28.12
N SER A 138 1.96 -2.46 27.96
CA SER A 138 2.79 -1.26 28.08
C SER A 138 2.45 -0.21 27.03
N LEU A 139 2.24 -0.64 25.78
CA LEU A 139 1.81 0.24 24.69
C LEU A 139 0.37 0.75 24.91
N LEU A 140 -0.55 -0.14 25.27
CA LEU A 140 -1.94 0.21 25.59
C LEU A 140 -2.00 1.28 26.69
N GLY A 141 -1.19 1.14 27.74
CA GLY A 141 -1.08 2.11 28.83
C GLY A 141 -0.73 3.52 28.36
N GLU A 142 0.15 3.66 27.36
CA GLU A 142 0.48 4.97 26.76
C GLU A 142 -0.67 5.53 25.94
N VAL A 143 -1.33 4.69 25.16
CA VAL A 143 -2.47 5.08 24.31
C VAL A 143 -3.64 5.61 25.15
N VAL A 144 -3.93 4.96 26.29
CA VAL A 144 -5.06 5.31 27.18
C VAL A 144 -4.73 6.33 28.28
N SER A 145 -3.47 6.80 28.36
CA SER A 145 -3.04 7.77 29.38
C SER A 145 -3.87 9.07 29.36
N ALA A 146 -3.84 9.88 30.43
CA ALA A 146 -4.68 11.08 30.57
C ALA A 146 -4.42 12.18 29.50
N GLU A 147 -3.27 12.11 28.82
CA GLU A 147 -2.92 12.92 27.65
C GLU A 147 -3.38 12.29 26.32
N GLY A 148 -4.10 11.17 26.39
CA GLY A 148 -4.55 10.32 25.30
C GLY A 148 -5.62 10.93 24.40
N ILE A 149 -6.02 10.13 23.42
CA ILE A 149 -6.94 10.50 22.33
C ILE A 149 -8.37 10.51 22.89
N GLY A 150 -8.72 11.47 23.75
CA GLY A 150 -10.13 11.74 24.00
C GLY A 150 -10.88 11.94 22.67
N ASP A 151 -12.22 11.97 22.68
CA ASP A 151 -13.07 12.13 21.48
C ASP A 151 -12.92 13.50 20.74
N ARG A 152 -11.80 14.19 20.98
CA ARG A 152 -11.41 15.53 20.55
C ARG A 152 -10.91 15.61 19.10
N THR A 153 -11.28 14.66 18.24
CA THR A 153 -11.05 14.82 16.78
C THR A 153 -12.05 15.76 16.10
N THR A 154 -12.91 16.41 16.89
CA THR A 154 -13.89 17.38 16.41
C THR A 154 -13.24 18.71 16.04
N ASN A 155 -13.03 18.90 14.73
CA ASN A 155 -12.74 20.18 14.05
C ASN A 155 -11.44 20.93 14.41
N GLN A 156 -10.50 20.34 15.16
CA GLN A 156 -9.17 20.93 15.42
C GLN A 156 -8.06 20.06 14.80
N MET A 157 -7.05 20.69 14.20
CA MET A 157 -5.83 19.98 13.81
C MET A 157 -5.18 19.40 15.06
N LEU A 158 -4.87 18.10 15.02
CA LEU A 158 -4.12 17.45 16.09
C LEU A 158 -2.72 18.07 16.16
N SER A 159 -2.31 18.41 17.38
CA SER A 159 -0.89 18.63 17.68
C SER A 159 -0.06 17.38 17.34
N LEU A 160 1.23 17.55 17.10
CA LEU A 160 2.15 16.43 16.82
C LEU A 160 2.22 15.44 17.98
N ASP A 161 2.09 15.89 19.23
CA ASP A 161 2.02 14.98 20.38
C ASP A 161 0.76 14.11 20.35
N GLN A 162 -0.40 14.73 20.11
CA GLN A 162 -1.66 13.99 19.97
C GLN A 162 -1.60 13.02 18.79
N ARG A 163 -0.99 13.45 17.68
CA ARG A 163 -0.82 12.59 16.51
C ARG A 163 0.11 11.42 16.78
N LEU A 164 1.20 11.63 17.53
CA LEU A 164 2.07 10.54 18.00
C LEU A 164 1.25 9.49 18.78
N ARG A 165 0.32 9.90 19.64
CA ARG A 165 -0.54 8.95 20.36
C ARG A 165 -1.48 8.19 19.42
N VAL A 166 -2.04 8.87 18.42
CA VAL A 166 -2.83 8.23 17.35
C VAL A 166 -1.96 7.25 16.54
N HIS A 167 -0.69 7.55 16.31
CA HIS A 167 0.24 6.62 15.68
C HIS A 167 0.45 5.36 16.52
N LEU A 168 0.63 5.51 17.85
CA LEU A 168 0.77 4.39 18.77
C LEU A 168 -0.51 3.53 18.84
N GLU A 169 -1.69 4.16 18.81
CA GLU A 169 -2.96 3.43 18.68
C GLU A 169 -3.02 2.64 17.37
N GLY A 170 -2.56 3.24 16.26
CA GLY A 170 -2.46 2.55 14.98
C GLY A 170 -1.54 1.35 15.01
N ALA A 171 -0.33 1.50 15.57
CA ALA A 171 0.61 0.39 15.74
C ALA A 171 0.02 -0.73 16.62
N LEU A 172 -0.70 -0.37 17.68
CA LEU A 172 -1.41 -1.32 18.54
C LEU A 172 -2.51 -2.08 17.78
N MET A 173 -3.39 -1.35 17.09
CA MET A 173 -4.63 -1.89 16.53
C MET A 173 -4.46 -2.56 15.18
N ALA A 174 -3.49 -2.16 14.37
CA ALA A 174 -3.36 -2.68 13.01
C ALA A 174 -3.18 -4.21 12.93
N PRO A 175 -2.35 -4.87 13.77
CA PRO A 175 -2.28 -6.34 13.81
C PRO A 175 -3.61 -7.01 14.16
N TRP A 176 -4.39 -6.42 15.08
CA TRP A 176 -5.71 -6.93 15.48
C TRP A 176 -6.76 -6.74 14.38
N MET A 177 -6.78 -5.58 13.73
CA MET A 177 -7.69 -5.28 12.62
C MET A 177 -7.53 -6.31 11.50
N VAL A 178 -6.28 -6.58 11.08
CA VAL A 178 -6.03 -7.55 10.01
C VAL A 178 -6.32 -8.97 10.47
N MET A 179 -5.98 -9.36 11.70
CA MET A 179 -6.29 -10.70 12.23
C MET A 179 -7.79 -10.98 12.24
N LEU A 180 -8.60 -10.06 12.77
CA LEU A 180 -10.06 -10.24 12.80
C LEU A 180 -10.67 -10.16 11.40
N GLY A 181 -10.18 -9.24 10.57
CA GLY A 181 -10.62 -9.11 9.19
C GLY A 181 -10.39 -10.40 8.39
N THR A 182 -9.18 -10.96 8.44
CA THR A 182 -8.85 -12.19 7.70
C THR A 182 -9.55 -13.42 8.30
N ALA A 183 -9.72 -13.48 9.63
CA ALA A 183 -10.52 -14.54 10.28
C ALA A 183 -11.99 -14.48 9.85
N PHE A 184 -12.56 -13.28 9.65
CA PHE A 184 -13.93 -13.13 9.16
C PHE A 184 -14.07 -13.54 7.69
N GLY A 185 -13.13 -13.13 6.84
CA GLY A 185 -13.09 -13.48 5.43
C GLY A 185 -12.79 -12.27 4.53
N THR A 186 -13.34 -12.26 3.31
CA THR A 186 -13.13 -11.18 2.34
C THR A 186 -14.19 -10.07 2.40
N GLU A 187 -15.31 -10.30 3.08
CA GLU A 187 -16.34 -9.29 3.29
C GLU A 187 -16.02 -8.38 4.48
N ALA A 188 -16.59 -7.17 4.47
CA ALA A 188 -16.51 -6.29 5.63
C ALA A 188 -17.47 -6.77 6.74
N MET A 189 -17.01 -6.78 7.99
CA MET A 189 -17.87 -6.91 9.17
C MET A 189 -18.86 -5.74 9.21
N LYS A 190 -20.14 -5.99 9.48
CA LYS A 190 -21.22 -4.98 9.50
C LYS A 190 -21.93 -4.90 10.84
N SER A 191 -21.63 -5.81 11.76
CA SER A 191 -22.29 -5.95 13.05
C SER A 191 -21.35 -6.51 14.12
N TRP A 192 -21.74 -6.36 15.39
CA TRP A 192 -21.04 -6.98 16.52
C TRP A 192 -21.15 -8.51 16.53
N ASP A 193 -22.17 -9.06 15.87
CA ASP A 193 -22.33 -10.50 15.66
C ASP A 193 -21.21 -11.02 14.73
N ASP A 194 -20.87 -10.28 13.67
CA ASP A 194 -19.75 -10.60 12.76
C ASP A 194 -18.40 -10.56 13.49
N VAL A 195 -18.21 -9.55 14.36
CA VAL A 195 -17.00 -9.41 15.18
C VAL A 195 -16.87 -10.59 16.15
N SER A 196 -17.98 -11.01 16.75
CA SER A 196 -18.03 -12.19 17.62
C SER A 196 -17.67 -13.45 16.85
N GLN A 197 -18.25 -13.65 15.65
CA GLN A 197 -17.92 -14.76 14.77
C GLN A 197 -16.41 -14.80 14.45
N ALA A 198 -15.81 -13.68 14.06
CA ALA A 198 -14.38 -13.59 13.79
C ALA A 198 -13.54 -13.92 15.03
N THR A 199 -13.90 -13.35 16.18
CA THR A 199 -13.19 -13.54 17.47
C THR A 199 -13.22 -15.00 17.93
N THR A 200 -14.33 -15.72 17.72
CA THR A 200 -14.43 -17.15 18.09
C THR A 200 -13.48 -18.06 17.32
N GLN A 201 -12.96 -17.61 16.18
CA GLN A 201 -11.94 -18.32 15.40
C GLN A 201 -10.51 -18.07 15.90
N LEU A 202 -10.33 -17.31 16.98
CA LEU A 202 -9.02 -17.05 17.58
C LEU A 202 -8.78 -17.94 18.80
N HIS A 203 -7.51 -18.12 19.17
CA HIS A 203 -7.13 -18.75 20.43
C HIS A 203 -7.76 -18.03 21.64
N PRO A 204 -8.25 -18.72 22.70
CA PRO A 204 -8.93 -18.07 23.84
C PRO A 204 -8.16 -16.91 24.47
N GLN A 205 -6.84 -17.03 24.61
CA GLN A 205 -6.00 -15.93 25.13
C GLN A 205 -5.99 -14.70 24.21
N LEU A 206 -6.04 -14.88 22.89
CA LEU A 206 -6.17 -13.76 21.95
C LEU A 206 -7.54 -13.08 22.09
N GLN A 207 -8.60 -13.85 22.33
CA GLN A 207 -9.93 -13.31 22.58
C GLN A 207 -9.96 -12.44 23.86
N GLU A 208 -9.30 -12.91 24.92
CA GLU A 208 -9.18 -12.16 26.17
C GLU A 208 -8.35 -10.88 26.00
N ALA A 209 -7.22 -10.96 25.31
CA ALA A 209 -6.35 -9.82 25.02
C ALA A 209 -7.05 -8.78 24.12
N TRP A 210 -7.78 -9.25 23.09
CA TRP A 210 -8.58 -8.39 22.22
C TRP A 210 -9.66 -7.64 23.01
N ARG A 211 -10.39 -8.34 23.88
CA ARG A 211 -11.40 -7.71 24.76
C ARG A 211 -10.76 -6.69 25.69
N GLU A 212 -9.63 -7.02 26.32
CA GLU A 212 -8.87 -6.10 27.18
C GLU A 212 -8.53 -4.80 26.44
N VAL A 213 -8.00 -4.89 25.21
CA VAL A 213 -7.66 -3.73 24.38
C VAL A 213 -8.91 -2.93 24.00
N MET A 214 -9.97 -3.59 23.52
CA MET A 214 -11.21 -2.92 23.11
C MET A 214 -11.92 -2.19 24.25
N ASP A 215 -11.98 -2.81 25.43
CA ASP A 215 -12.60 -2.22 26.62
C ASP A 215 -11.78 -1.02 27.10
N ALA A 216 -10.45 -1.13 27.11
CA ALA A 216 -9.56 -0.04 27.53
C ALA A 216 -9.63 1.17 26.58
N LEU A 217 -9.80 0.94 25.27
CA LEU A 217 -10.01 2.00 24.28
C LEU A 217 -11.45 2.55 24.27
N GLY A 218 -12.39 1.90 24.97
CA GLY A 218 -13.82 2.23 24.91
C GLY A 218 -14.45 1.94 23.54
N TRP A 219 -13.88 0.99 22.79
CA TRP A 219 -14.35 0.64 21.45
C TRP A 219 -15.45 -0.41 21.45
N THR A 220 -15.54 -1.24 22.50
CA THR A 220 -16.59 -2.25 22.67
C THR A 220 -17.99 -1.64 22.55
N ASP A 221 -18.83 -2.22 21.68
CA ASP A 221 -20.20 -1.77 21.41
C ASP A 221 -20.35 -0.29 20.98
N SER A 222 -19.25 0.37 20.60
CA SER A 222 -19.24 1.79 20.25
C SER A 222 -19.35 2.06 18.75
N ALA A 223 -19.83 3.26 18.39
CA ALA A 223 -19.84 3.71 17.00
C ALA A 223 -18.42 3.80 16.39
N LEU A 224 -17.43 4.20 17.19
CA LEU A 224 -16.03 4.35 16.78
C LEU A 224 -15.39 2.99 16.49
N GLY A 225 -15.53 2.02 17.40
CA GLY A 225 -15.04 0.66 17.23
C GLY A 225 -15.65 0.00 16.00
N GLY A 226 -16.98 0.09 15.85
CA GLY A 226 -17.67 -0.42 14.66
C GLY A 226 -17.19 0.22 13.35
N PHE A 227 -16.89 1.53 13.36
CA PHE A 227 -16.37 2.23 12.17
C PHE A 227 -15.03 1.66 11.68
N PHE A 228 -14.09 1.38 12.61
CA PHE A 228 -12.78 0.82 12.27
C PHE A 228 -12.86 -0.66 11.90
N LEU A 229 -13.64 -1.45 12.64
CA LEU A 229 -13.84 -2.88 12.36
C LEU A 229 -14.46 -3.12 10.98
N GLN A 230 -15.43 -2.30 10.59
CA GLN A 230 -15.99 -2.33 9.23
C GLN A 230 -14.93 -2.05 8.14
N ARG A 231 -13.82 -1.38 8.50
CA ARG A 231 -12.73 -0.97 7.60
C ARG A 231 -11.43 -1.72 7.88
N ALA A 232 -11.50 -2.89 8.53
CA ALA A 232 -10.32 -3.71 8.83
C ALA A 232 -9.40 -3.92 7.60
N ALA A 233 -9.98 -4.16 6.42
CA ALA A 233 -9.24 -4.32 5.16
C ALA A 233 -8.34 -3.12 4.80
N ALA A 234 -8.70 -1.90 5.20
CA ALA A 234 -7.89 -0.70 4.94
C ALA A 234 -6.52 -0.73 5.64
N TYR A 235 -6.37 -1.55 6.69
CA TYR A 235 -5.09 -1.77 7.37
C TYR A 235 -4.21 -2.81 6.64
N GLY A 236 -4.80 -3.68 5.81
CA GLY A 236 -4.13 -4.86 5.25
C GLY A 236 -2.85 -4.54 4.49
N VAL A 237 -2.91 -3.60 3.54
CA VAL A 237 -1.74 -3.25 2.71
C VAL A 237 -0.59 -2.71 3.58
N THR A 238 -0.85 -1.76 4.48
CA THR A 238 0.24 -1.18 5.30
C THR A 238 0.79 -2.20 6.29
N THR A 239 -0.07 -2.95 6.98
CA THR A 239 0.36 -4.00 7.93
C THR A 239 1.15 -5.11 7.26
N SER A 240 0.88 -5.42 5.98
CA SER A 240 1.65 -6.41 5.22
C SER A 240 3.15 -6.06 5.09
N TYR A 241 3.52 -4.77 5.20
CA TYR A 241 4.90 -4.30 5.18
C TYR A 241 5.54 -4.15 6.57
N THR A 242 4.89 -4.61 7.65
CA THR A 242 5.44 -4.51 9.02
C THR A 242 6.87 -5.05 9.09
N GLN A 243 7.16 -6.17 8.41
CA GLN A 243 8.51 -6.73 8.38
C GLN A 243 9.55 -5.79 7.72
N THR A 244 9.17 -5.06 6.65
CA THR A 244 10.01 -4.03 6.04
C THR A 244 10.30 -2.90 7.02
N PHE A 245 9.30 -2.41 7.74
CA PHE A 245 9.49 -1.36 8.73
C PHE A 245 10.39 -1.83 9.88
N LEU A 246 10.30 -3.09 10.30
CA LEU A 246 11.19 -3.66 11.31
C LEU A 246 12.64 -3.79 10.81
N TRP A 247 12.85 -4.01 9.51
CA TRP A 247 14.19 -4.00 8.89
C TRP A 247 14.80 -2.62 8.66
N THR A 248 14.21 -1.55 9.20
CA THR A 248 14.74 -0.19 9.01
C THR A 248 16.22 -0.08 9.39
N ASN A 249 16.70 -0.80 10.42
CA ASN A 249 18.11 -0.80 10.79
C ASN A 249 19.00 -1.39 9.68
N GLU A 250 18.63 -2.55 9.12
CA GLU A 250 19.36 -3.14 8.00
C GLU A 250 19.27 -2.30 6.73
N LEU A 251 18.13 -1.66 6.48
CA LEU A 251 17.96 -0.77 5.33
C LEU A 251 18.80 0.50 5.48
N LEU A 252 18.80 1.13 6.65
CA LEU A 252 19.56 2.37 6.86
C LEU A 252 21.06 2.11 6.99
N PHE A 253 21.49 1.08 7.71
CA PHE A 253 22.91 0.94 8.10
C PHE A 253 23.56 -0.38 7.66
N GLY A 254 22.79 -1.27 7.03
CA GLY A 254 23.28 -2.55 6.54
C GLY A 254 23.40 -2.60 5.01
N ASP A 255 23.10 -3.77 4.45
CA ASP A 255 23.12 -4.00 3.00
C ASP A 255 21.94 -3.28 2.34
N GLY A 256 22.21 -2.28 1.49
CA GLY A 256 21.19 -1.56 0.75
C GLY A 256 20.30 -2.46 -0.13
N SER A 257 20.79 -3.65 -0.49
CA SER A 257 20.06 -4.67 -1.25
C SER A 257 19.27 -5.65 -0.38
N TRP A 258 19.10 -5.40 0.92
CA TRP A 258 18.46 -6.31 1.87
C TRP A 258 17.08 -6.84 1.41
N LEU A 259 16.27 -5.99 0.77
CA LEU A 259 14.95 -6.35 0.24
C LEU A 259 15.01 -7.31 -0.96
N TRP A 260 16.17 -7.41 -1.63
CA TRP A 260 16.37 -8.06 -2.93
C TRP A 260 17.13 -9.39 -2.85
N ARG A 261 17.38 -9.91 -1.64
CA ARG A 261 18.17 -11.13 -1.42
C ARG A 261 17.50 -12.45 -1.84
N ASN A 262 16.25 -12.40 -2.31
CA ASN A 262 15.58 -13.58 -2.83
C ASN A 262 16.02 -13.89 -4.25
N GLY A 263 16.25 -15.17 -4.53
CA GLY A 263 16.49 -15.65 -5.89
C GLY A 263 15.21 -15.60 -6.75
N PRO A 264 15.34 -15.62 -8.09
CA PRO A 264 14.21 -15.66 -9.02
C PRO A 264 13.20 -16.76 -8.65
N GLY A 265 11.91 -16.42 -8.69
CA GLY A 265 10.81 -17.36 -8.41
C GLY A 265 10.57 -17.68 -6.93
N LYS A 266 11.28 -17.05 -5.99
CA LYS A 266 10.99 -17.17 -4.55
C LYS A 266 10.01 -16.10 -4.08
N ALA A 267 9.11 -16.49 -3.16
CA ALA A 267 8.18 -15.58 -2.52
C ALA A 267 8.90 -14.39 -1.87
N GLU A 268 8.31 -13.20 -1.98
CA GLU A 268 8.81 -11.98 -1.36
C GLU A 268 8.84 -12.13 0.17
N ILE A 269 9.92 -11.66 0.78
CA ILE A 269 10.12 -11.72 2.24
C ILE A 269 9.85 -10.39 2.93
N HIS A 270 9.83 -9.30 2.17
CA HIS A 270 9.69 -7.95 2.70
C HIS A 270 8.22 -7.54 2.91
N VAL A 271 7.30 -8.32 2.34
CA VAL A 271 5.87 -8.11 2.41
C VAL A 271 5.16 -9.44 2.60
N ASP A 272 4.16 -9.48 3.46
CA ASP A 272 3.20 -10.58 3.50
C ASP A 272 2.27 -10.45 2.29
N ARG A 273 2.61 -11.14 1.19
CA ARG A 273 1.88 -11.00 -0.08
C ARG A 273 0.41 -11.44 0.04
N THR A 274 0.12 -12.45 0.85
CA THR A 274 -1.26 -12.91 1.08
C THR A 274 -2.09 -11.82 1.76
N LEU A 275 -1.57 -11.22 2.84
CA LEU A 275 -2.25 -10.12 3.52
C LEU A 275 -2.35 -8.87 2.63
N ASN A 276 -1.32 -8.58 1.85
CA ASN A 276 -1.30 -7.45 0.92
C ASN A 276 -2.43 -7.56 -0.11
N VAL A 277 -2.58 -8.73 -0.75
CA VAL A 277 -3.64 -9.02 -1.73
C VAL A 277 -5.03 -8.93 -1.07
N TRP A 278 -5.19 -9.47 0.14
CA TRP A 278 -6.44 -9.36 0.89
C TRP A 278 -6.81 -7.90 1.16
N GLY A 279 -5.84 -7.08 1.59
CA GLY A 279 -6.05 -5.65 1.86
C GLY A 279 -6.37 -4.83 0.60
N SER A 280 -5.77 -5.14 -0.55
CA SER A 280 -6.00 -4.42 -1.81
C SER A 280 -7.32 -4.76 -2.50
N GLY A 281 -7.85 -5.98 -2.29
CA GLY A 281 -9.05 -6.47 -2.99
C GLY A 281 -10.28 -5.58 -2.80
N GLY A 282 -10.48 -5.01 -1.61
CA GLY A 282 -11.59 -4.09 -1.33
C GLY A 282 -11.41 -2.68 -1.94
N ALA A 283 -10.19 -2.27 -2.26
CA ALA A 283 -9.90 -0.95 -2.82
C ALA A 283 -10.19 -0.88 -4.32
N HIS A 284 -9.89 -1.94 -5.07
CA HIS A 284 -9.92 -1.91 -6.55
C HIS A 284 -11.33 -1.75 -7.14
N GLN A 285 -12.36 -2.33 -6.49
CA GLN A 285 -13.73 -2.29 -7.01
C GLN A 285 -14.28 -0.85 -7.12
N ALA A 286 -13.89 0.06 -6.23
CA ALA A 286 -14.31 1.45 -6.29
C ALA A 286 -13.74 2.18 -7.53
N TYR A 287 -12.51 1.86 -7.92
CA TYR A 287 -11.85 2.46 -9.08
C TYR A 287 -12.40 1.93 -10.40
N PHE A 288 -12.74 0.65 -10.48
CA PHE A 288 -13.21 0.01 -11.72
C PHE A 288 -14.46 0.70 -12.30
N SER A 289 -15.39 1.13 -11.46
CA SER A 289 -16.60 1.84 -11.92
C SER A 289 -16.32 3.15 -12.66
N HIS A 290 -15.17 3.79 -12.42
CA HIS A 290 -14.77 5.01 -13.13
C HIS A 290 -14.24 4.70 -14.54
N LEU A 291 -13.81 3.46 -14.79
CA LEU A 291 -13.36 3.01 -16.11
C LEU A 291 -14.52 2.67 -17.04
N ASP A 292 -15.70 2.34 -16.49
CA ASP A 292 -16.86 1.87 -17.26
C ASP A 292 -17.21 2.82 -18.39
N GLN A 293 -17.15 4.13 -18.16
CA GLN A 293 -17.48 5.11 -19.20
C GLN A 293 -16.48 5.07 -20.36
N VAL A 294 -15.19 4.98 -20.06
CA VAL A 294 -14.14 4.90 -21.11
C VAL A 294 -14.29 3.61 -21.91
N VAL A 295 -14.53 2.49 -21.22
CA VAL A 295 -14.78 1.19 -21.87
C VAL A 295 -16.01 1.26 -22.77
N LYS A 296 -17.10 1.87 -22.29
CA LYS A 296 -18.33 2.07 -23.07
C LYS A 296 -18.08 2.93 -24.29
N ASP A 297 -17.34 4.02 -24.17
CA ASP A 297 -17.06 4.92 -25.29
C ASP A 297 -16.26 4.20 -26.38
N VAL A 298 -15.25 3.41 -26.00
CA VAL A 298 -14.43 2.61 -26.94
C VAL A 298 -15.26 1.55 -27.66
N PHE A 299 -16.07 0.76 -26.94
CA PHE A 299 -16.81 -0.37 -27.51
C PHE A 299 -18.21 0.00 -28.05
N ASN A 300 -18.56 1.29 -28.07
CA ASN A 300 -19.71 1.85 -28.80
C ASN A 300 -19.31 2.56 -30.11
N ALA A 301 -18.02 2.68 -30.41
CA ALA A 301 -17.54 3.13 -31.73
C ALA A 301 -17.97 2.16 -32.86
N PRO A 302 -17.86 2.53 -34.15
CA PRO A 302 -18.10 1.61 -35.26
C PRO A 302 -17.32 0.29 -35.08
N LEU A 303 -17.98 -0.86 -35.30
CA LEU A 303 -17.44 -2.19 -34.94
C LEU A 303 -16.07 -2.49 -35.57
N ASP A 304 -15.83 -2.00 -36.79
CA ASP A 304 -14.60 -2.15 -37.55
C ASP A 304 -13.45 -1.25 -37.09
N GLU A 305 -13.75 -0.24 -36.26
CA GLU A 305 -12.76 0.67 -35.66
C GLU A 305 -12.40 0.28 -34.21
N GLN A 306 -13.16 -0.63 -33.61
CA GLN A 306 -12.94 -1.08 -32.23
C GLN A 306 -11.69 -1.95 -32.10
N PRO A 307 -11.07 -1.99 -30.90
CA PRO A 307 -10.03 -2.98 -30.63
C PRO A 307 -10.57 -4.42 -30.79
N LEU A 308 -9.68 -5.34 -31.17
CA LEU A 308 -10.01 -6.78 -31.25
C LEU A 308 -10.31 -7.38 -29.88
N GLY A 309 -9.84 -6.72 -28.82
CA GLY A 309 -9.92 -7.22 -27.46
C GLY A 309 -9.20 -6.33 -26.46
N ILE A 310 -8.93 -6.89 -25.29
CA ILE A 310 -8.29 -6.21 -24.18
C ILE A 310 -7.07 -7.00 -23.74
N CYS A 311 -5.97 -6.30 -23.48
CA CYS A 311 -4.79 -6.86 -22.83
C CYS A 311 -4.54 -6.16 -21.48
N ASP A 312 -4.62 -6.91 -20.39
CA ASP A 312 -4.36 -6.43 -19.02
C ASP A 312 -2.97 -6.88 -18.56
N MET A 313 -2.04 -5.92 -18.42
CA MET A 313 -0.68 -6.16 -17.92
C MET A 313 -0.65 -6.02 -16.40
N GLY A 314 -0.16 -7.06 -15.71
CA GLY A 314 -0.31 -7.28 -14.27
C GLY A 314 -1.72 -7.70 -13.90
N CYS A 315 -2.27 -8.68 -14.62
CA CYS A 315 -3.68 -9.05 -14.50
C CYS A 315 -4.08 -9.63 -13.14
N GLY A 316 -3.12 -10.04 -12.30
CA GLY A 316 -3.39 -10.48 -10.93
C GLY A 316 -4.31 -11.70 -10.88
N ASN A 317 -5.58 -11.51 -10.49
CA ASN A 317 -6.60 -12.56 -10.48
C ASN A 317 -7.64 -12.41 -11.61
N GLY A 318 -7.42 -11.52 -12.57
CA GLY A 318 -8.31 -11.28 -13.71
C GLY A 318 -9.58 -10.50 -13.41
N ALA A 319 -9.75 -9.95 -12.20
CA ALA A 319 -10.99 -9.27 -11.82
C ALA A 319 -11.30 -8.05 -12.70
N LEU A 320 -10.28 -7.29 -13.11
CA LEU A 320 -10.45 -6.12 -13.98
C LEU A 320 -10.94 -6.53 -15.39
N LEU A 321 -10.30 -7.54 -15.99
CA LEU A 321 -10.73 -8.09 -17.29
C LEU A 321 -12.18 -8.59 -17.25
N LEU A 322 -12.56 -9.36 -16.22
CA LEU A 322 -13.91 -9.89 -16.08
C LEU A 322 -14.95 -8.78 -15.86
N HIS A 323 -14.57 -7.72 -15.12
CA HIS A 323 -15.41 -6.55 -14.94
C HIS A 323 -15.65 -5.83 -16.28
N MET A 324 -14.59 -5.55 -17.03
CA MET A 324 -14.70 -4.90 -18.35
C MET A 324 -15.49 -5.74 -19.35
N LEU A 325 -15.28 -7.06 -19.38
CA LEU A 325 -16.09 -7.98 -20.20
C LEU A 325 -17.57 -7.80 -19.88
N LYS A 326 -17.94 -7.81 -18.60
CA LYS A 326 -19.35 -7.67 -18.19
C LYS A 326 -19.95 -6.33 -18.65
N VAL A 327 -19.19 -5.24 -18.52
CA VAL A 327 -19.61 -3.91 -19.00
C VAL A 327 -19.81 -3.91 -20.52
N ILE A 328 -18.90 -4.54 -21.27
CA ILE A 328 -18.99 -4.65 -22.73
C ILE A 328 -20.21 -5.46 -23.14
N GLU A 329 -20.41 -6.64 -22.53
CA GLU A 329 -21.54 -7.53 -22.81
C GLU A 329 -22.90 -6.86 -22.57
N SER A 330 -23.03 -6.10 -21.48
CA SER A 330 -24.34 -5.54 -21.09
C SER A 330 -24.65 -4.18 -21.70
N ASP A 331 -23.64 -3.32 -21.91
CA ASP A 331 -23.85 -1.88 -22.07
C ASP A 331 -23.19 -1.30 -23.34
N THR A 332 -22.79 -2.12 -24.31
CA THR A 332 -22.10 -1.64 -25.52
C THR A 332 -22.63 -2.26 -26.83
N LEU A 333 -22.40 -1.56 -27.94
CA LEU A 333 -22.66 -2.04 -29.30
C LEU A 333 -21.93 -3.37 -29.54
N ARG A 334 -20.66 -3.46 -29.14
CA ARG A 334 -19.87 -4.70 -29.27
C ARG A 334 -20.54 -5.89 -28.57
N GLY A 335 -21.10 -5.68 -27.38
CA GLY A 335 -21.80 -6.71 -26.61
C GLY A 335 -22.95 -7.36 -27.36
N SER A 336 -23.65 -6.60 -28.22
CA SER A 336 -24.74 -7.09 -29.06
C SER A 336 -24.27 -7.85 -30.31
N HIS A 337 -22.98 -7.85 -30.61
CA HIS A 337 -22.38 -8.39 -31.83
C HIS A 337 -21.21 -9.36 -31.55
N LEU A 338 -21.10 -9.92 -30.35
CA LEU A 338 -19.96 -10.79 -29.97
C LEU A 338 -19.83 -12.07 -30.81
N ASP A 339 -20.92 -12.55 -31.42
CA ASP A 339 -20.88 -13.72 -32.31
C ASP A 339 -20.15 -13.42 -33.63
N GLU A 340 -20.32 -12.20 -34.17
CA GLU A 340 -19.69 -11.75 -35.41
C GLU A 340 -18.33 -11.08 -35.15
N TRP A 341 -18.23 -10.38 -34.02
CA TRP A 341 -17.06 -9.63 -33.57
C TRP A 341 -16.64 -10.14 -32.18
N PRO A 342 -15.98 -11.31 -32.07
CA PRO A 342 -15.59 -11.86 -30.77
C PRO A 342 -14.60 -10.94 -30.06
N LEU A 343 -14.64 -10.92 -28.72
CA LEU A 343 -13.73 -10.14 -27.89
C LEU A 343 -12.59 -11.01 -27.37
N MET A 344 -11.34 -10.68 -27.72
CA MET A 344 -10.17 -11.35 -27.16
C MET A 344 -9.85 -10.80 -25.76
N LEU A 345 -9.65 -11.66 -24.78
CA LEU A 345 -9.22 -11.26 -23.43
C LEU A 345 -7.84 -11.84 -23.14
N VAL A 346 -6.87 -10.96 -22.92
CA VAL A 346 -5.47 -11.33 -22.64
C VAL A 346 -5.10 -10.86 -21.23
N GLY A 347 -4.76 -11.79 -20.35
CA GLY A 347 -4.13 -11.50 -19.07
C GLY A 347 -2.62 -11.74 -19.17
N ALA A 348 -1.83 -10.70 -18.92
CA ALA A 348 -0.38 -10.79 -18.87
C ALA A 348 0.13 -10.52 -17.45
N ASP A 349 1.05 -11.33 -16.96
CA ASP A 349 1.65 -11.14 -15.64
C ASP A 349 3.06 -11.77 -15.60
N PHE A 350 3.97 -11.15 -14.86
CA PHE A 350 5.33 -11.66 -14.70
C PHE A 350 5.36 -12.78 -13.63
N ASN A 351 4.34 -12.85 -12.77
CA ASN A 351 4.19 -13.87 -11.74
C ASN A 351 3.31 -15.03 -12.23
N GLN A 352 3.87 -16.24 -12.21
CA GLN A 352 3.17 -17.46 -12.62
C GLN A 352 1.94 -17.79 -11.77
N GLU A 353 1.96 -17.49 -10.46
CA GLU A 353 0.83 -17.75 -9.56
C GLU A 353 -0.37 -16.87 -9.90
N ALA A 354 -0.13 -15.62 -10.33
CA ALA A 354 -1.17 -14.70 -10.80
C ALA A 354 -1.82 -15.22 -12.10
N LEU A 355 -1.04 -15.72 -13.05
CA LEU A 355 -1.58 -16.34 -14.26
C LEU A 355 -2.45 -17.57 -13.97
N VAL A 356 -2.03 -18.42 -13.01
CA VAL A 356 -2.84 -19.57 -12.56
C VAL A 356 -4.15 -19.10 -11.90
N ALA A 357 -4.07 -18.14 -10.99
CA ALA A 357 -5.25 -17.58 -10.31
C ALA A 357 -6.23 -16.95 -11.31
N THR A 358 -5.72 -16.21 -12.29
CA THR A 358 -6.51 -15.62 -13.38
C THR A 358 -7.19 -16.72 -14.21
N ALA A 359 -6.46 -17.75 -14.62
CA ALA A 359 -7.01 -18.86 -15.40
C ALA A 359 -8.10 -19.63 -14.64
N ASP A 360 -7.91 -19.88 -13.35
CA ASP A 360 -8.89 -20.54 -12.49
C ASP A 360 -10.14 -19.68 -12.32
N HIS A 361 -9.98 -18.37 -12.12
CA HIS A 361 -11.11 -17.45 -11.99
C HIS A 361 -11.93 -17.38 -13.29
N PHE A 362 -11.27 -17.28 -14.45
CA PHE A 362 -11.94 -17.32 -15.76
C PHE A 362 -12.69 -18.65 -15.96
N ARG A 363 -12.07 -19.79 -15.61
CA ARG A 363 -12.72 -21.11 -15.68
C ARG A 363 -13.97 -21.17 -14.81
N GLN A 364 -13.89 -20.66 -13.59
CA GLN A 364 -15.05 -20.59 -12.67
C GLN A 364 -16.18 -19.72 -13.21
N LYS A 365 -15.86 -18.66 -13.97
CA LYS A 365 -16.84 -17.78 -14.62
C LYS A 365 -17.31 -18.30 -15.99
N GLY A 366 -16.73 -19.39 -16.49
CA GLY A 366 -17.05 -19.92 -17.82
C GLY A 366 -16.56 -19.02 -18.98
N VAL A 367 -15.58 -18.16 -18.72
CA VAL A 367 -15.05 -17.19 -19.69
C VAL A 367 -13.77 -17.75 -20.33
N LYS A 368 -13.62 -17.56 -21.64
CA LYS A 368 -12.37 -17.88 -22.36
C LYS A 368 -11.40 -16.70 -22.25
N GLY A 369 -10.13 -16.99 -21.96
CA GLY A 369 -9.06 -16.00 -21.91
C GLY A 369 -7.74 -16.59 -22.37
N HIS A 370 -6.81 -15.70 -22.71
CA HIS A 370 -5.44 -16.00 -23.10
C HIS A 370 -4.50 -15.49 -22.02
N PHE A 371 -3.68 -16.36 -21.44
CA PHE A 371 -2.82 -16.01 -20.32
C PHE A 371 -1.36 -16.20 -20.71
N ILE A 372 -0.60 -15.11 -20.68
CA ILE A 372 0.77 -15.05 -21.21
C ILE A 372 1.68 -14.47 -20.13
N TRP A 373 2.90 -14.97 -20.05
CA TRP A 373 3.91 -14.32 -19.22
C TRP A 373 4.27 -12.95 -19.82
N GLY A 374 4.37 -11.92 -18.98
CA GLY A 374 4.77 -10.60 -19.47
C GLY A 374 5.30 -9.70 -18.36
N ASP A 375 6.32 -8.91 -18.68
CA ASP A 375 6.87 -7.90 -17.79
C ASP A 375 6.44 -6.51 -18.28
N ILE A 376 5.93 -5.67 -17.37
CA ILE A 376 5.56 -4.29 -17.70
C ILE A 376 6.77 -3.50 -18.23
N GLY A 377 8.01 -3.85 -17.85
CA GLY A 377 9.23 -3.21 -18.33
C GLY A 377 9.64 -3.57 -19.77
N ASP A 378 9.01 -4.59 -20.36
CA ASP A 378 9.36 -5.16 -21.68
C ASP A 378 8.11 -5.46 -22.55
N PRO A 379 7.43 -4.41 -23.06
CA PRO A 379 6.27 -4.58 -23.93
C PRO A 379 6.62 -5.22 -25.29
N ASP A 380 7.88 -5.14 -25.73
CA ASP A 380 8.33 -5.74 -26.99
C ASP A 380 8.26 -7.27 -26.90
N GLN A 381 8.72 -7.85 -25.80
CA GLN A 381 8.61 -9.28 -25.55
C GLN A 381 7.13 -9.73 -25.45
N LEU A 382 6.28 -8.97 -24.75
CA LEU A 382 4.84 -9.27 -24.70
C LEU A 382 4.21 -9.28 -26.10
N ALA A 383 4.55 -8.29 -26.93
CA ALA A 383 4.03 -8.18 -28.28
C ALA A 383 4.48 -9.36 -29.17
N LEU A 384 5.75 -9.79 -29.04
CA LEU A 384 6.27 -10.96 -29.74
C LEU A 384 5.52 -12.23 -29.32
N ASP A 385 5.41 -12.49 -28.02
CA ASP A 385 4.74 -13.67 -27.47
C ASP A 385 3.27 -13.75 -27.88
N LEU A 386 2.56 -12.61 -27.84
CA LEU A 386 1.16 -12.52 -28.27
C LEU A 386 1.01 -12.85 -29.76
N TYR A 387 1.91 -12.33 -30.59
CA TYR A 387 1.87 -12.58 -32.03
C TYR A 387 2.22 -14.02 -32.37
N GLU A 388 3.26 -14.59 -31.76
CA GLU A 388 3.68 -15.99 -32.02
C GLU A 388 2.63 -17.01 -31.57
N ARG A 389 1.96 -16.77 -30.44
CA ARG A 389 0.99 -17.73 -29.87
C ARG A 389 -0.42 -17.56 -30.43
N HIS A 390 -0.80 -16.35 -30.83
CA HIS A 390 -2.19 -16.04 -31.16
C HIS A 390 -2.37 -15.28 -32.48
N GLY A 391 -1.29 -14.87 -33.16
CA GLY A 391 -1.37 -14.15 -34.43
C GLY A 391 -1.95 -12.74 -34.32
N VAL A 392 -2.00 -12.17 -33.10
CA VAL A 392 -2.57 -10.86 -32.81
C VAL A 392 -1.45 -9.89 -32.44
N ARG A 393 -1.50 -8.66 -32.96
CA ARG A 393 -0.54 -7.62 -32.58
C ARG A 393 -1.02 -6.96 -31.30
N LEU A 394 -0.12 -6.66 -30.38
CA LEU A 394 -0.47 -5.99 -29.11
C LEU A 394 -1.18 -4.63 -29.34
N GLY A 395 -0.83 -3.93 -30.42
CA GLY A 395 -1.47 -2.67 -30.81
C GLY A 395 -2.89 -2.80 -31.37
N ASP A 396 -3.34 -4.02 -31.73
CA ASP A 396 -4.73 -4.28 -32.16
C ASP A 396 -5.67 -4.47 -30.95
N LEU A 397 -5.12 -4.50 -29.73
CA LEU A 397 -5.86 -4.61 -28.47
C LEU A 397 -5.87 -3.25 -27.75
N MET A 398 -6.91 -3.00 -26.97
CA MET A 398 -6.86 -1.93 -25.97
C MET A 398 -6.01 -2.42 -24.80
N ASN A 399 -4.91 -1.72 -24.54
CA ASN A 399 -4.02 -2.05 -23.44
C ASN A 399 -4.56 -1.45 -22.14
N VAL A 400 -4.53 -2.24 -21.06
CA VAL A 400 -5.06 -1.87 -19.75
C VAL A 400 -4.06 -2.29 -18.68
N ARG A 401 -3.97 -1.52 -17.60
CA ARG A 401 -3.29 -1.91 -16.36
C ARG A 401 -3.76 -1.06 -15.19
N SER A 402 -3.80 -1.64 -14.01
CA SER A 402 -4.15 -0.93 -12.77
C SER A 402 -3.02 -1.03 -11.74
N PHE A 403 -2.56 0.11 -11.24
CA PHE A 403 -1.62 0.21 -10.13
C PHE A 403 -0.29 -0.54 -10.36
N LEU A 404 0.28 -0.47 -11.58
CA LEU A 404 1.47 -1.26 -11.92
C LEU A 404 2.71 -0.45 -12.32
N ASP A 405 2.58 0.70 -13.00
CA ASP A 405 3.74 1.47 -13.48
C ASP A 405 4.70 1.93 -12.36
N HIS A 406 4.15 2.17 -11.16
CA HIS A 406 4.93 2.55 -9.98
C HIS A 406 5.69 1.36 -9.36
N ASN A 407 5.27 0.13 -9.64
CA ASN A 407 5.85 -1.10 -9.09
C ASN A 407 6.80 -1.81 -10.08
N ARG A 408 7.11 -1.18 -11.23
CA ARG A 408 8.11 -1.70 -12.17
C ARG A 408 9.50 -1.64 -11.54
N ILE A 409 10.40 -2.51 -12.00
CA ILE A 409 11.82 -2.41 -11.65
C ILE A 409 12.37 -1.10 -12.23
N TYR A 410 12.99 -0.28 -11.37
CA TYR A 410 13.64 0.95 -11.80
C TYR A 410 14.80 0.63 -12.75
N ASN A 411 14.80 1.29 -13.90
CA ASN A 411 15.91 1.30 -14.84
C ASN A 411 16.52 2.71 -14.89
N PRO A 412 17.84 2.85 -14.77
CA PRO A 412 18.50 4.13 -15.00
C PRO A 412 18.14 4.68 -16.38
N PRO A 413 17.84 5.98 -16.51
CA PRO A 413 17.56 6.58 -17.80
C PRO A 413 18.78 6.53 -18.70
N ILE A 414 18.54 6.35 -20.00
CA ILE A 414 19.57 6.38 -21.04
C ILE A 414 19.66 7.79 -21.66
N ILE A 415 18.54 8.52 -21.67
CA ILE A 415 18.44 9.87 -22.22
C ILE A 415 18.60 10.87 -21.08
N ASP A 416 19.46 11.87 -21.25
CA ASP A 416 19.56 12.96 -20.29
C ASP A 416 18.31 13.85 -20.31
N ARG A 417 17.87 14.25 -19.12
CA ARG A 417 16.78 15.21 -18.93
C ARG A 417 17.36 16.57 -18.54
N PRO A 418 17.35 17.58 -19.43
CA PRO A 418 17.84 18.92 -19.12
C PRO A 418 16.85 19.73 -18.28
N GLU A 419 15.56 19.37 -18.28
CA GLU A 419 14.55 20.08 -17.51
C GLU A 419 14.69 19.82 -16.01
N GLU A 420 14.42 20.86 -15.20
CA GLU A 420 14.33 20.71 -13.75
C GLU A 420 13.22 19.72 -13.37
N PRO A 421 13.46 18.86 -12.36
CA PRO A 421 12.44 17.94 -11.90
C PRO A 421 11.27 18.68 -11.24
N VAL A 422 10.07 18.15 -11.43
CA VAL A 422 8.84 18.64 -10.78
C VAL A 422 8.46 17.82 -9.55
N SER A 423 8.96 16.58 -9.48
CA SER A 423 8.74 15.67 -8.37
C SER A 423 9.40 16.20 -7.11
N SER A 424 8.74 16.01 -5.96
CA SER A 424 9.32 16.19 -4.63
C SER A 424 9.47 14.84 -3.90
N GLY A 425 9.34 13.71 -4.60
CA GLY A 425 9.38 12.40 -3.98
C GLY A 425 10.75 12.05 -3.39
N ALA A 426 10.78 11.05 -2.50
CA ALA A 426 12.01 10.44 -2.03
C ALA A 426 12.09 9.02 -2.58
N PHE A 427 13.11 8.75 -3.40
CA PHE A 427 13.25 7.48 -4.11
C PHE A 427 14.59 6.82 -3.76
N SER A 428 14.56 5.51 -3.55
CA SER A 428 15.70 4.68 -3.22
C SER A 428 15.73 3.47 -4.14
N PHE A 429 16.92 3.10 -4.61
CA PHE A 429 17.13 1.81 -5.26
C PHE A 429 18.36 1.16 -4.65
N ARG A 430 18.14 0.04 -3.95
CA ARG A 430 19.22 -0.75 -3.30
C ARG A 430 20.10 0.09 -2.36
N GLY A 431 19.50 1.04 -1.64
CA GLY A 431 20.19 1.92 -0.70
C GLY A 431 20.72 3.21 -1.31
N GLU A 432 20.79 3.31 -2.64
CA GLU A 432 21.22 4.54 -3.32
C GLU A 432 20.06 5.53 -3.45
N ARG A 433 20.36 6.81 -3.24
CA ARG A 433 19.41 7.90 -3.48
C ARG A 433 19.28 8.13 -4.96
N LEU A 434 18.05 8.03 -5.49
CA LEU A 434 17.80 8.33 -6.89
C LEU A 434 17.58 9.84 -7.08
N LYS A 435 18.22 10.40 -8.11
CA LYS A 435 17.96 11.79 -8.54
C LYS A 435 16.55 11.91 -9.10
N LEU A 436 15.83 12.96 -8.70
CA LEU A 436 14.44 13.17 -9.12
C LEU A 436 14.28 13.23 -10.63
N ARG A 437 15.19 13.96 -11.32
CA ARG A 437 15.21 14.03 -12.78
C ARG A 437 15.40 12.67 -13.44
N ASN A 438 16.18 11.77 -12.83
CA ASN A 438 16.41 10.44 -13.37
C ASN A 438 15.19 9.54 -13.18
N VAL A 439 14.45 9.69 -12.08
CA VAL A 439 13.19 8.96 -11.85
C VAL A 439 12.12 9.39 -12.86
N GLU A 440 11.96 10.69 -13.08
CA GLU A 440 11.04 11.23 -14.09
C GLU A 440 11.40 10.78 -15.51
N GLN A 441 12.70 10.83 -15.84
CA GLN A 441 13.19 10.42 -17.15
C GLN A 441 13.07 8.91 -17.37
N SER A 442 13.34 8.10 -16.34
CA SER A 442 13.08 6.65 -16.35
C SER A 442 11.60 6.34 -16.60
N LEU A 443 10.68 7.11 -16.00
CA LEU A 443 9.24 6.95 -16.26
C LEU A 443 8.88 7.34 -17.70
N LYS A 444 9.45 8.44 -18.22
CA LYS A 444 9.24 8.85 -19.62
C LYS A 444 9.71 7.77 -20.59
N GLU A 445 10.91 7.24 -20.40
CA GLU A 445 11.46 6.16 -21.25
C GLU A 445 10.63 4.88 -21.16
N HIS A 446 10.15 4.52 -19.97
CA HIS A 446 9.19 3.42 -19.79
C HIS A 446 7.91 3.62 -20.62
N LEU A 447 7.30 4.80 -20.56
CA LEU A 447 6.10 5.11 -21.35
C LEU A 447 6.40 5.16 -22.86
N MET A 448 7.59 5.58 -23.26
CA MET A 448 8.03 5.55 -24.66
C MET A 448 8.11 4.12 -25.22
N LYS A 449 8.50 3.12 -24.40
CA LYS A 449 8.47 1.71 -24.82
C LYS A 449 7.04 1.23 -25.10
N TRP A 450 6.07 1.68 -24.32
CA TRP A 450 4.65 1.30 -24.49
C TRP A 450 3.93 2.07 -25.60
N SER A 451 4.40 3.27 -25.93
CA SER A 451 3.77 4.17 -26.92
C SER A 451 3.39 3.49 -28.25
N PRO A 452 4.27 2.71 -28.91
CA PRO A 452 3.92 2.05 -30.17
C PRO A 452 2.72 1.11 -30.08
N TYR A 453 2.53 0.46 -28.92
CA TYR A 453 1.47 -0.50 -28.67
C TYR A 453 0.17 0.14 -28.18
N ALA A 454 0.24 1.37 -27.64
CA ALA A 454 -0.92 2.14 -27.19
C ALA A 454 -1.43 3.13 -28.25
N ALA A 455 -0.72 3.33 -29.36
CA ALA A 455 -1.00 4.42 -30.31
C ALA A 455 -2.37 4.31 -31.01
N GLN A 456 -2.87 3.09 -31.23
CA GLN A 456 -4.09 2.85 -32.00
C GLN A 456 -5.36 2.89 -31.13
N HIS A 457 -5.39 2.09 -30.06
CA HIS A 457 -6.57 1.94 -29.19
C HIS A 457 -6.38 2.49 -27.78
N GLY A 458 -5.26 3.18 -27.53
CA GLY A 458 -4.95 3.80 -26.25
C GLY A 458 -4.38 2.84 -25.20
N LEU A 459 -4.15 3.41 -24.03
CA LEU A 459 -3.77 2.72 -22.80
C LEU A 459 -4.70 3.21 -21.68
N LEU A 460 -5.51 2.31 -21.14
CA LEU A 460 -6.30 2.57 -19.95
C LEU A 460 -5.47 2.26 -18.70
N MET A 461 -5.14 3.28 -17.93
CA MET A 461 -4.23 3.17 -16.80
C MET A 461 -4.85 3.77 -15.54
N ILE A 462 -4.78 3.05 -14.42
CA ILE A 462 -5.09 3.56 -13.07
C ILE A 462 -3.80 3.69 -12.27
#